data_AF-A0A3C1J9Z1-F1
#
_entry.id   AF-A0A3C1J9Z1-F1
#
_cell.length_a   1.000
_cell.length_b   1.000
_cell.length_c   1.000
_cell.angle_alpha   90.00
_cell.angle_beta   90.00
_cell.angle_gamma   90.00
#
_symmetry.space_group_name_H-M   'P 1'
#
loop_
_entity.id
_entity.type
_entity.pdbx_description
1 polymer ?
#
loop_
_entity_poly.entity_id
_entity_poly.type
_entity_poly.pdbx_seq_one_letter_code
_entity_poly.pdbx_strand_id
1 'polypeptide(L)'
;MAKNKRKETARQAAVPAPAGSGLAAWLLPAGFAAWTLAVLINYKAQNNFFRLPPFDPPLWLANLNRAGALLQYLPQLGLLAVFTLFALSAGGLLLRAAAGRDNKDIGALDWLLFSLGLGFGALSLLTLGLGAAGLLNSSALIALLACGLAAGAARFRADLGPQLAALRAEVRAIKFSGLDLVLLFVLFLLGASTLVLTLAPEIFFDSLVYHLGTPAFYINEGRLLAAP
;
A
#
# COMPACT_ATOMS: atom_id res chain seq x y z
N MET A 1 36.33 -60.69 -29.59
CA MET A 1 36.70 -59.27 -29.78
C MET A 1 35.46 -58.48 -30.17
N ALA A 2 34.89 -57.70 -29.27
CA ALA A 2 33.93 -56.63 -29.57
C ALA A 2 33.95 -55.63 -28.41
N LYS A 3 34.07 -54.35 -28.75
CA LYS A 3 34.59 -53.28 -27.90
C LYS A 3 33.54 -52.80 -26.88
N ASN A 4 33.91 -52.74 -25.60
CA ASN A 4 33.21 -51.97 -24.57
C ASN A 4 33.26 -50.48 -24.93
N LYS A 5 32.13 -49.92 -25.39
CA LYS A 5 31.97 -48.47 -25.54
C LYS A 5 31.77 -47.85 -24.16
N ARG A 6 32.84 -47.29 -23.60
CA ARG A 6 32.80 -46.37 -22.46
C ARG A 6 31.88 -45.19 -22.84
N LYS A 7 30.79 -44.99 -22.10
CA LYS A 7 30.04 -43.74 -22.10
C LYS A 7 30.98 -42.66 -21.57
N GLU A 8 31.51 -41.83 -22.45
CA GLU A 8 32.08 -40.54 -22.08
C GLU A 8 30.94 -39.68 -21.54
N THR A 9 30.88 -39.55 -20.22
CA THR A 9 30.17 -38.46 -19.56
C THR A 9 30.81 -37.18 -20.07
N ALA A 10 30.09 -36.45 -20.93
CA ALA A 10 30.45 -35.11 -21.32
C ALA A 10 30.64 -34.29 -20.04
N ARG A 11 31.91 -34.06 -19.67
CA ARG A 11 32.29 -33.07 -18.68
C ARG A 11 31.76 -31.75 -19.23
N GLN A 12 30.63 -31.28 -18.70
CA GLN A 12 30.21 -29.90 -18.90
C GLN A 12 31.40 -29.05 -18.47
N ALA A 13 32.05 -28.41 -19.44
CA ALA A 13 33.08 -27.44 -19.18
C ALA A 13 32.43 -26.36 -18.31
N ALA A 14 32.89 -26.24 -17.07
CA ALA A 14 32.49 -25.16 -16.20
C ALA A 14 32.80 -23.85 -16.94
N VAL A 15 31.74 -23.11 -17.29
CA VAL A 15 31.88 -21.75 -17.79
C VAL A 15 32.61 -20.98 -16.68
N PRO A 16 33.82 -20.43 -16.93
CA PRO A 16 34.48 -19.63 -15.92
C PRO A 16 33.56 -18.45 -15.62
N ALA A 17 33.10 -18.35 -14.37
CA ALA A 17 32.38 -17.19 -13.91
C ALA A 17 33.22 -15.95 -14.28
N PRO A 18 32.62 -14.90 -14.87
CA PRO A 18 33.38 -13.69 -15.16
C PRO A 18 34.01 -13.24 -13.85
N ALA A 19 35.34 -13.13 -13.84
CA ALA A 19 36.12 -12.54 -12.77
C ALA A 19 35.84 -11.02 -12.74
N GLY A 20 34.59 -10.66 -12.47
CA GLY A 20 34.19 -9.32 -12.12
C GLY A 20 34.68 -9.08 -10.71
N SER A 21 35.71 -8.26 -10.60
CA SER A 21 36.29 -7.74 -9.36
C SER A 21 35.31 -7.73 -8.19
N GLY A 22 35.46 -8.70 -7.28
CA GLY A 22 34.81 -8.75 -5.98
C GLY A 22 35.28 -7.64 -5.02
N LEU A 23 35.82 -6.54 -5.56
CA LEU A 23 36.04 -5.33 -4.81
C LEU A 23 34.68 -4.71 -4.54
N ALA A 24 34.21 -5.03 -3.34
CA ALA A 24 33.46 -4.11 -2.51
C ALA A 24 31.99 -3.88 -2.86
N ALA A 25 31.29 -4.91 -3.37
CA ALA A 25 29.82 -4.93 -3.30
C ALA A 25 29.32 -4.70 -1.85
N TRP A 26 30.11 -5.12 -0.85
CA TRP A 26 29.88 -4.85 0.58
C TRP A 26 30.16 -3.41 1.01
N LEU A 27 30.93 -2.63 0.24
CA LEU A 27 31.10 -1.19 0.48
C LEU A 27 30.06 -0.34 -0.25
N LEU A 28 29.29 -0.90 -1.19
CA LEU A 28 28.20 -0.16 -1.85
C LEU A 28 27.20 0.43 -0.87
N PRO A 29 26.73 -0.27 0.19
CA PRO A 29 25.86 0.33 1.20
C PRO A 29 26.54 1.48 1.95
N ALA A 30 27.83 1.32 2.31
CA ALA A 30 28.59 2.35 3.02
C ALA A 30 28.84 3.58 2.14
N GLY A 31 29.19 3.36 0.87
CA GLY A 31 29.37 4.41 -0.13
C GLY A 31 28.05 5.14 -0.44
N PHE A 32 26.94 4.40 -0.56
CA PHE A 32 25.62 4.98 -0.74
C PHE A 32 25.18 5.77 0.50
N ALA A 33 25.44 5.27 1.70
CA ALA A 33 25.16 6.00 2.95
C ALA A 33 25.99 7.28 3.07
N ALA A 34 27.30 7.21 2.78
CA ALA A 34 28.19 8.38 2.79
C ALA A 34 27.78 9.41 1.73
N TRP A 35 27.45 8.97 0.52
CA TRP A 35 26.94 9.83 -0.54
C TRP A 35 25.60 10.47 -0.15
N THR A 36 24.66 9.68 0.38
CA THR A 36 23.35 10.19 0.85
C THR A 36 23.54 11.23 1.96
N LEU A 37 24.43 10.97 2.92
CA LEU A 37 24.75 11.92 3.98
C LEU A 37 25.35 13.22 3.42
N ALA A 38 26.31 13.12 2.50
CA ALA A 38 26.92 14.27 1.85
C ALA A 38 25.90 15.09 1.03
N VAL A 39 25.02 14.41 0.29
CA VAL A 39 23.90 15.04 -0.44
C VAL A 39 22.98 15.75 0.55
N LEU A 40 22.53 15.07 1.61
CA LEU A 40 21.63 15.66 2.61
C LEU A 40 22.25 16.89 3.30
N ILE A 41 23.54 16.85 3.63
CA ILE A 41 24.27 17.97 4.24
C ILE A 41 24.35 19.16 3.26
N ASN A 42 24.83 18.93 2.03
CA ASN A 42 24.99 19.98 1.03
C ASN A 42 23.64 20.58 0.62
N TYR A 43 22.63 19.72 0.44
CA TYR A 43 21.29 20.14 0.04
C TYR A 43 20.55 20.87 1.18
N LYS A 44 20.76 20.48 2.45
CA LYS A 44 20.30 21.24 3.63
C LYS A 44 20.92 22.64 3.66
N ALA A 45 22.23 22.73 3.43
CA ALA A 45 22.96 24.00 3.44
C ALA A 45 22.47 24.97 2.34
N GLN A 46 22.07 24.44 1.18
CA GLN A 46 21.62 25.27 0.05
C GLN A 46 20.13 25.60 0.06
N ASN A 47 19.25 24.69 0.50
CA ASN A 47 17.82 24.82 0.22
C ASN A 47 16.93 25.10 1.43
N ASN A 48 17.43 25.14 2.68
CA ASN A 48 16.60 25.29 3.90
C ASN A 48 15.31 24.42 3.90
N PHE A 49 15.32 23.32 3.16
CA PHE A 49 14.11 22.60 2.75
C PHE A 49 13.52 21.78 3.90
N PHE A 50 14.40 21.29 4.77
CA PHE A 50 14.02 20.71 6.04
C PHE A 50 13.48 21.81 6.96
N ARG A 51 12.21 22.19 6.78
CA ARG A 51 11.45 22.95 7.79
C ARG A 51 11.46 22.23 9.16
N LEU A 52 11.75 20.93 9.16
CA LEU A 52 11.97 20.09 10.32
C LEU A 52 13.42 19.56 10.30
N PRO A 53 14.27 19.89 11.28
CA PRO A 53 15.63 19.39 11.36
C PRO A 53 15.65 17.86 11.28
N PRO A 54 16.49 17.24 10.43
CA PRO A 54 16.49 15.77 10.22
C PRO A 54 16.92 14.98 11.46
N PHE A 55 17.43 15.66 12.49
CA PHE A 55 17.85 15.08 13.77
C PHE A 55 16.96 15.50 14.94
N ASP A 56 15.93 16.30 14.69
CA ASP A 56 14.93 16.56 15.72
C ASP A 56 14.20 15.25 16.02
N PRO A 57 13.79 15.03 17.29
CA PRO A 57 12.94 13.90 17.61
C PRO A 57 11.74 13.92 16.66
N PRO A 58 11.36 12.76 16.07
CA PRO A 58 10.21 12.70 15.17
C PRO A 58 9.01 13.39 15.82
N LEU A 59 8.21 14.13 15.03
CA LEU A 59 7.10 14.92 15.57
C LEU A 59 6.15 14.09 16.46
N TRP A 60 5.98 12.80 16.16
CA TRP A 60 5.21 11.87 16.98
C TRP A 60 5.83 11.63 18.36
N LEU A 61 7.16 11.57 18.47
CA LEU A 61 7.88 11.39 19.72
C LEU A 61 7.82 12.68 20.55
N ALA A 62 7.98 13.84 19.90
CA ALA A 62 7.88 15.15 20.55
C ALA A 62 6.46 15.45 21.08
N ASN A 63 5.42 14.83 20.50
CA ASN A 63 4.02 15.00 20.88
C ASN A 63 3.41 13.74 21.53
N LEU A 64 4.23 12.83 22.06
CA LEU A 64 3.74 11.57 22.63
C LEU A 64 2.79 11.78 23.83
N ASN A 65 2.98 12.87 24.57
CA ASN A 65 2.07 13.32 25.63
C ASN A 65 0.66 13.71 25.11
N ARG A 66 0.50 13.94 23.81
CA ARG A 66 -0.78 14.24 23.15
C ARG A 66 -1.39 13.02 22.46
N ALA A 67 -0.86 11.81 22.66
CA ALA A 67 -1.38 10.59 22.01
C ALA A 67 -2.89 10.38 22.25
N GLY A 68 -3.42 10.81 23.40
CA GLY A 68 -4.86 10.76 23.70
C GLY A 68 -5.73 11.56 22.72
N ALA A 69 -5.18 12.61 22.08
CA ALA A 69 -5.89 13.36 21.04
C ALA A 69 -6.21 12.49 19.81
N LEU A 70 -5.52 11.36 19.60
CA LEU A 70 -5.84 10.45 18.51
C LEU A 70 -7.25 9.83 18.63
N LEU A 71 -7.81 9.76 19.84
CA LEU A 71 -9.17 9.25 20.05
C LEU A 71 -10.24 10.13 19.39
N GLN A 72 -9.96 11.42 19.14
CA GLN A 72 -10.88 12.28 18.40
C GLN A 72 -11.06 11.84 16.95
N TYR A 73 -10.14 11.02 16.42
CA TYR A 73 -10.20 10.47 15.07
C TYR A 73 -10.86 9.09 14.99
N LEU A 74 -11.46 8.59 16.09
CA LEU A 74 -12.21 7.32 16.09
C LEU A 74 -13.29 7.26 15.01
N PRO A 75 -14.08 8.32 14.75
CA PRO A 75 -15.05 8.30 13.65
C PRO A 75 -14.41 8.11 12.27
N GLN A 76 -13.30 8.79 12.00
CA GLN A 76 -12.53 8.69 10.76
C GLN A 76 -11.91 7.31 10.60
N LEU A 77 -11.42 6.70 11.69
CA LEU A 77 -10.96 5.31 11.71
C LEU A 77 -12.11 4.33 11.41
N GLY A 78 -13.31 4.60 11.94
CA GLY A 78 -14.51 3.83 11.63
C GLY A 78 -14.88 3.92 10.15
N LEU A 79 -14.83 5.10 9.56
CA LEU A 79 -15.03 5.29 8.13
C LEU A 79 -13.95 4.57 7.32
N LEU A 80 -12.67 4.75 7.65
CA LEU A 80 -11.57 4.03 7.00
C LEU A 80 -11.79 2.51 7.01
N ALA A 81 -12.27 1.96 8.12
CA ALA A 81 -12.61 0.54 8.20
C ALA A 81 -13.77 0.17 7.26
N VAL A 82 -14.84 0.96 7.19
CA VAL A 82 -15.96 0.76 6.25
C VAL A 82 -15.49 0.78 4.79
N PHE A 83 -14.69 1.78 4.41
CA PHE A 83 -14.12 1.90 3.07
C PHE A 83 -13.20 0.72 2.73
N THR A 84 -12.36 0.29 3.68
CA THR A 84 -11.46 -0.85 3.52
C THR A 84 -12.23 -2.17 3.39
N LEU A 85 -13.28 -2.36 4.19
CA LEU A 85 -14.16 -3.55 4.11
C LEU A 85 -14.93 -3.59 2.79
N PHE A 86 -15.41 -2.45 2.31
CA PHE A 86 -16.00 -2.35 0.98
C PHE A 86 -14.96 -2.75 -0.08
N ALA A 87 -13.76 -2.17 -0.03
CA ALA A 87 -12.71 -2.44 -1.00
C ALA A 87 -12.34 -3.94 -1.02
N LEU A 88 -12.15 -4.54 0.15
CA LEU A 88 -11.86 -5.97 0.25
C LEU A 88 -13.00 -6.83 -0.33
N SER A 89 -14.25 -6.47 -0.03
CA SER A 89 -15.43 -7.20 -0.49
C SER A 89 -15.63 -7.08 -2.00
N ALA A 90 -15.74 -5.86 -2.51
CA ALA A 90 -15.95 -5.59 -3.94
C ALA A 90 -14.76 -6.05 -4.77
N GLY A 91 -13.54 -5.80 -4.29
CA GLY A 91 -12.32 -6.24 -4.94
C GLY A 91 -12.16 -7.75 -4.99
N GLY A 92 -12.54 -8.48 -3.95
CA GLY A 92 -12.56 -9.95 -3.98
C GLY A 92 -13.55 -10.50 -5.00
N LEU A 93 -14.71 -9.85 -5.17
CA LEU A 93 -15.69 -10.20 -6.23
C LEU A 93 -15.12 -9.95 -7.62
N LEU A 94 -14.47 -8.80 -7.83
CA LEU A 94 -13.83 -8.45 -9.10
C LEU A 94 -12.65 -9.35 -9.43
N LEU A 95 -11.81 -9.64 -8.45
CA LEU A 95 -10.68 -10.55 -8.61
C LEU A 95 -11.15 -11.93 -9.01
N ARG A 96 -12.22 -12.44 -8.41
CA ARG A 96 -12.84 -13.71 -8.81
C ARG A 96 -13.43 -13.67 -10.23
N ALA A 97 -13.97 -12.53 -10.65
CA ALA A 97 -14.46 -12.36 -12.01
C ALA A 97 -13.31 -12.34 -13.04
N ALA A 98 -12.17 -11.76 -12.68
CA ALA A 98 -11.00 -11.62 -13.55
C ALA A 98 -10.11 -12.87 -13.59
N ALA A 99 -9.84 -13.49 -12.44
CA ALA A 99 -8.89 -14.59 -12.26
C ALA A 99 -9.55 -15.96 -12.04
N GLY A 100 -10.89 -16.03 -12.02
CA GLY A 100 -11.66 -17.26 -11.88
C GLY A 100 -12.04 -17.61 -10.43
N ARG A 101 -12.88 -18.65 -10.26
CA ARG A 101 -13.47 -19.02 -8.95
C ARG A 101 -12.46 -19.49 -7.92
N ASP A 102 -11.39 -20.12 -8.39
CA ASP A 102 -10.48 -20.86 -7.52
C ASP A 102 -9.26 -20.04 -7.10
N ASN A 103 -8.87 -18.99 -7.85
CA ASN A 103 -7.71 -18.13 -7.59
C ASN A 103 -6.45 -18.90 -7.11
N LYS A 104 -6.27 -20.14 -7.58
CA LYS A 104 -5.27 -21.09 -7.05
C LYS A 104 -3.84 -20.65 -7.23
N ASP A 105 -3.60 -19.79 -8.21
CA ASP A 105 -2.28 -19.33 -8.59
C ASP A 105 -1.83 -18.09 -7.81
N ILE A 106 -2.68 -17.56 -6.92
CA ILE A 106 -2.45 -16.33 -6.17
C ILE A 106 -2.29 -16.67 -4.68
N GLY A 107 -1.18 -16.23 -4.07
CA GLY A 107 -0.98 -16.34 -2.63
C GLY A 107 -2.02 -15.51 -1.86
N ALA A 108 -2.29 -15.86 -0.60
CA ALA A 108 -3.31 -15.18 0.20
C ALA A 108 -2.95 -13.71 0.49
N LEU A 109 -1.67 -13.39 0.65
CA LEU A 109 -1.21 -11.99 0.76
C LEU A 109 -1.46 -11.21 -0.54
N ASP A 110 -1.12 -11.77 -1.69
CA ASP A 110 -1.34 -11.14 -2.99
C ASP A 110 -2.84 -10.97 -3.26
N TRP A 111 -3.65 -11.97 -2.91
CA TRP A 111 -5.10 -11.91 -2.98
C TRP A 111 -5.64 -10.73 -2.15
N LEU A 112 -5.13 -10.51 -0.94
CA LEU A 112 -5.52 -9.38 -0.09
C LEU A 112 -5.17 -8.04 -0.76
N LEU A 113 -3.93 -7.89 -1.23
CA LEU A 113 -3.44 -6.65 -1.83
C LEU A 113 -4.18 -6.32 -3.14
N PHE A 114 -4.36 -7.31 -4.02
CA PHE A 114 -5.09 -7.14 -5.27
C PHE A 114 -6.58 -6.87 -5.03
N SER A 115 -7.19 -7.53 -4.05
CA SER A 115 -8.58 -7.24 -3.68
C SER A 115 -8.72 -5.81 -3.18
N LEU A 116 -7.86 -5.35 -2.27
CA LEU A 116 -7.90 -3.96 -1.80
C LEU A 116 -7.70 -2.96 -2.96
N GLY A 117 -6.70 -3.19 -3.82
CA GLY A 117 -6.43 -2.34 -4.98
C GLY A 117 -7.59 -2.26 -5.96
N LEU A 118 -8.16 -3.42 -6.36
CA LEU A 118 -9.33 -3.48 -7.24
C LEU A 118 -10.56 -2.85 -6.60
N GLY A 119 -10.75 -3.05 -5.30
CA GLY A 119 -11.87 -2.50 -4.56
C GLY A 119 -11.83 -0.97 -4.47
N PHE A 120 -10.68 -0.39 -4.13
CA PHE A 120 -10.51 1.07 -4.14
C PHE A 120 -10.61 1.65 -5.55
N GLY A 121 -10.07 0.95 -6.56
CA GLY A 121 -10.22 1.33 -7.96
C GLY A 121 -11.69 1.34 -8.40
N ALA A 122 -12.45 0.29 -8.04
CA ALA A 122 -13.87 0.21 -8.32
C ALA A 122 -14.67 1.29 -7.61
N LEU A 123 -14.37 1.55 -6.34
CA LEU A 123 -15.03 2.62 -5.58
C LEU A 123 -14.80 3.99 -6.23
N SER A 124 -13.57 4.27 -6.66
CA SER A 124 -13.21 5.50 -7.36
C SER A 124 -14.01 5.66 -8.66
N LEU A 125 -14.04 4.63 -9.51
CA LEU A 125 -14.78 4.65 -10.77
C LEU A 125 -16.30 4.71 -10.58
N LEU A 126 -16.84 4.03 -9.58
CA LEU A 126 -18.27 4.09 -9.25
C LEU A 126 -18.66 5.48 -8.74
N THR A 127 -17.81 6.09 -7.91
CA THR A 127 -18.00 7.48 -7.43
C THR A 127 -17.95 8.47 -8.59
N LEU A 128 -17.00 8.30 -9.52
CA LEU A 128 -16.94 9.07 -10.76
C LEU A 128 -18.21 8.89 -11.60
N GLY A 129 -18.68 7.65 -11.75
CA GLY A 129 -19.91 7.32 -12.46
C GLY A 129 -21.16 7.95 -11.84
N LEU A 130 -21.25 7.95 -10.50
CA LEU A 130 -22.31 8.67 -9.78
C LEU A 130 -22.26 10.17 -10.08
N GLY A 131 -21.06 10.77 -10.07
CA GLY A 131 -20.87 12.17 -10.46
C GLY A 131 -21.30 12.44 -11.91
N ALA A 132 -20.92 11.57 -12.85
CA ALA A 132 -21.29 11.72 -14.25
C ALA A 132 -22.82 11.58 -14.46
N ALA A 133 -23.48 10.74 -13.67
CA ALA A 133 -24.93 10.54 -13.69
C ALA A 133 -25.73 11.60 -12.93
N GLY A 134 -25.06 12.53 -12.23
CA GLY A 134 -25.72 13.52 -11.38
C GLY A 134 -26.33 12.95 -10.09
N LEU A 135 -25.75 11.87 -9.58
CA LEU A 135 -26.17 11.14 -8.38
C LEU A 135 -25.12 11.20 -7.26
N LEU A 136 -24.14 12.12 -7.33
CA LEU A 136 -23.10 12.25 -6.31
C LEU A 136 -23.63 12.94 -5.04
N ASN A 137 -24.37 12.18 -4.23
CA ASN A 137 -24.87 12.64 -2.94
C ASN A 137 -24.61 11.59 -1.85
N SER A 138 -24.77 11.98 -0.59
CA SER A 138 -24.51 11.11 0.56
C SER A 138 -25.34 9.82 0.53
N SER A 139 -26.61 9.88 0.11
CA SER A 139 -27.48 8.70 0.06
C SER A 139 -27.01 7.69 -0.99
N ALA A 140 -26.60 8.15 -2.17
CA ALA A 140 -26.07 7.29 -3.22
C ALA A 140 -24.75 6.62 -2.80
N LEU A 141 -23.86 7.36 -2.13
CA LEU A 141 -22.61 6.80 -1.60
C LEU A 141 -22.88 5.78 -0.49
N ILE A 142 -23.80 6.07 0.43
CA ILE A 142 -24.19 5.11 1.48
C ILE A 142 -24.79 3.85 0.85
N ALA A 143 -25.68 3.99 -0.13
CA ALA A 143 -26.26 2.85 -0.84
C ALA A 143 -25.19 2.03 -1.55
N LEU A 144 -24.24 2.67 -2.23
CA LEU A 144 -23.11 2.02 -2.89
C LEU A 144 -22.28 1.19 -1.90
N LEU A 145 -21.88 1.81 -0.78
CA LEU A 145 -21.12 1.14 0.27
C LEU A 145 -21.91 -0.03 0.87
N ALA A 146 -23.20 0.17 1.17
CA ALA A 146 -24.07 -0.86 1.71
C ALA A 146 -24.22 -2.05 0.75
N CYS A 147 -24.39 -1.80 -0.55
CA CYS A 147 -24.47 -2.86 -1.55
C CYS A 147 -23.18 -3.67 -1.64
N GLY A 148 -22.00 -3.03 -1.68
CA GLY A 148 -20.73 -3.74 -1.73
C GLY A 148 -20.45 -4.55 -0.47
N LEU A 149 -20.76 -4.00 0.71
CA LEU A 149 -20.65 -4.70 1.99
C LEU A 149 -21.63 -5.88 2.10
N ALA A 150 -22.88 -5.71 1.68
CA ALA A 150 -23.87 -6.78 1.70
C ALA A 150 -23.48 -7.92 0.76
N ALA A 151 -22.99 -7.60 -0.45
CA ALA A 151 -22.49 -8.59 -1.40
C ALA A 151 -21.27 -9.36 -0.86
N GLY A 152 -20.35 -8.67 -0.18
CA GLY A 152 -19.22 -9.29 0.52
C GLY A 152 -19.66 -10.17 1.68
N ALA A 153 -20.56 -9.67 2.54
CA ALA A 153 -21.06 -10.38 3.70
C ALA A 153 -21.79 -11.69 3.32
N ALA A 154 -22.63 -11.66 2.28
CA ALA A 154 -23.33 -12.83 1.77
C ALA A 154 -22.37 -13.95 1.32
N ARG A 155 -21.13 -13.59 0.98
CA ARG A 155 -20.12 -14.51 0.46
C ARG A 155 -18.92 -14.69 1.38
N PHE A 156 -18.93 -14.05 2.54
CA PHE A 156 -17.79 -14.00 3.45
C PHE A 156 -17.28 -15.38 3.83
N ARG A 157 -18.19 -16.30 4.18
CA ARG A 157 -17.81 -17.67 4.58
C ARG A 157 -17.22 -18.49 3.44
N ALA A 158 -17.66 -18.24 2.20
CA ALA A 158 -17.23 -19.00 1.03
C ALA A 158 -15.91 -18.47 0.47
N ASP A 159 -15.75 -17.14 0.43
CA ASP A 159 -14.64 -16.51 -0.27
C ASP A 159 -13.59 -15.93 0.71
N LEU A 160 -13.99 -15.14 1.70
CA LEU A 160 -13.03 -14.45 2.58
C LEU A 160 -12.49 -15.32 3.73
N GLY A 161 -13.32 -16.18 4.31
CA GLY A 161 -12.94 -17.04 5.44
C GLY A 161 -11.72 -17.93 5.15
N PRO A 162 -11.72 -18.72 4.05
CA PRO A 162 -10.58 -19.53 3.66
C PRO A 162 -9.32 -18.70 3.37
N GLN A 163 -9.48 -17.55 2.71
CA GLN A 163 -8.37 -16.67 2.36
C GLN A 163 -7.72 -16.04 3.61
N LEU A 164 -8.52 -15.67 4.61
CA LEU A 164 -8.00 -15.20 5.91
C LEU A 164 -7.23 -16.29 6.66
N ALA A 165 -7.70 -17.54 6.60
CA ALA A 165 -6.99 -18.67 7.19
C ALA A 165 -5.67 -18.94 6.47
N ALA A 166 -5.67 -18.91 5.13
CA ALA A 166 -4.47 -19.04 4.31
C ALA A 166 -3.48 -17.90 4.56
N LEU A 167 -3.95 -16.65 4.63
CA LEU A 167 -3.13 -15.48 4.96
C LEU A 167 -2.44 -15.64 6.32
N ARG A 168 -3.19 -16.09 7.33
CA ARG A 168 -2.61 -16.34 8.67
C ARG A 168 -1.55 -17.44 8.62
N ALA A 169 -1.74 -18.47 7.82
CA ALA A 169 -0.75 -19.54 7.63
C ALA A 169 0.50 -19.03 6.91
N GLU A 170 0.33 -18.28 5.82
CA GLU A 170 1.43 -17.66 5.06
C GLU A 170 2.25 -16.72 5.95
N VAL A 171 1.60 -15.77 6.64
CA VAL A 171 2.28 -14.80 7.52
C VAL A 171 3.09 -15.51 8.61
N ARG A 172 2.60 -16.64 9.14
CA ARG A 172 3.32 -17.44 10.14
C ARG A 172 4.50 -18.22 9.55
N ALA A 173 4.44 -18.56 8.27
CA ALA A 173 5.52 -19.27 7.59
C ALA A 173 6.68 -18.34 7.21
N ILE A 174 6.43 -17.03 7.10
CA ILE A 174 7.47 -16.04 6.83
C ILE A 174 8.44 -15.97 7.99
N LYS A 175 9.73 -16.15 7.68
CA LYS A 175 10.83 -15.98 8.63
C LYS A 175 11.49 -14.63 8.36
N PHE A 176 11.54 -13.78 9.37
CA PHE A 176 12.19 -12.49 9.31
C PHE A 176 13.60 -12.58 9.89
N SER A 177 14.58 -12.08 9.15
CA SER A 177 15.90 -11.79 9.69
C SER A 177 15.86 -10.56 10.61
N GLY A 178 16.92 -10.34 11.39
CA GLY A 178 17.03 -9.14 12.21
C GLY A 178 16.96 -7.84 11.39
N LEU A 179 17.54 -7.84 10.19
CA LEU A 179 17.46 -6.70 9.27
C LEU A 179 16.01 -6.49 8.79
N ASP A 180 15.29 -7.56 8.47
CA ASP A 180 13.89 -7.46 8.02
C ASP A 180 13.00 -6.85 9.10
N LEU A 181 13.23 -7.21 10.37
CA LEU A 181 12.50 -6.61 11.49
C LEU A 181 12.79 -5.10 11.63
N VAL A 182 14.04 -4.68 11.42
CA VAL A 182 14.40 -3.25 11.40
C VAL A 182 13.68 -2.54 10.25
N LEU A 183 13.68 -3.12 9.04
CA LEU A 183 13.01 -2.53 7.88
C LEU A 183 11.49 -2.47 8.06
N LEU A 184 10.88 -3.53 8.62
CA LEU A 184 9.46 -3.54 8.96
C LEU A 184 9.11 -2.50 10.02
N PHE A 185 9.98 -2.30 11.02
CA PHE A 185 9.79 -1.26 12.02
C PHE A 185 9.85 0.14 11.40
N VAL A 186 10.82 0.40 10.51
CA VAL A 186 10.91 1.66 9.76
C VAL A 186 9.67 1.87 8.89
N LEU A 187 9.22 0.82 8.18
CA LEU A 187 8.01 0.86 7.36
C LEU A 187 6.77 1.14 8.20
N PHE A 188 6.67 0.53 9.39
CA PHE A 188 5.61 0.80 10.35
C PHE A 188 5.61 2.26 10.81
N LEU A 189 6.78 2.83 11.15
CA LEU A 189 6.87 4.23 11.55
C LEU A 189 6.46 5.18 10.42
N LEU A 190 6.87 4.89 9.18
CA LEU A 190 6.47 5.66 8.00
C LEU A 190 4.96 5.56 7.75
N GLY A 191 4.41 4.35 7.83
CA GLY A 191 2.98 4.09 7.67
C GLY A 191 2.14 4.76 8.74
N ALA A 192 2.54 4.67 10.01
CA ALA A 192 1.88 5.33 11.13
C ALA A 192 1.92 6.86 11.00
N SER A 193 3.08 7.43 10.61
CA SER A 193 3.20 8.86 10.37
C SER A 193 2.31 9.32 9.22
N THR A 194 2.28 8.57 8.12
CA THR A 194 1.42 8.83 6.97
C THR A 194 -0.06 8.75 7.36
N LEU A 195 -0.44 7.73 8.14
CA LEU A 195 -1.81 7.58 8.62
C LEU A 195 -2.26 8.79 9.44
N VAL A 196 -1.43 9.26 10.38
CA VAL A 196 -1.73 10.46 11.17
C VAL A 196 -1.90 11.69 10.28
N LEU A 197 -1.03 11.86 9.28
CA LEU A 197 -1.16 12.97 8.32
C LEU A 197 -2.44 12.87 7.50
N THR A 198 -2.85 11.66 7.06
CA THR A 198 -4.09 11.46 6.30
C THR A 198 -5.37 11.61 7.13
N LEU A 199 -5.29 11.41 8.45
CA LEU A 199 -6.42 11.61 9.36
C LEU A 199 -6.49 13.05 9.88
N ALA A 200 -5.39 13.79 9.84
CA ALA A 200 -5.37 15.18 10.24
C ALA A 200 -6.35 15.98 9.37
N PRO A 201 -7.11 16.91 9.97
CA PRO A 201 -8.01 17.76 9.21
C PRO A 201 -7.19 18.56 8.20
N GLU A 202 -7.73 18.67 6.99
CA GLU A 202 -7.13 19.48 5.93
C GLU A 202 -6.91 20.91 6.43
N ILE A 203 -5.67 21.38 6.36
CA ILE A 203 -5.34 22.78 6.55
C ILE A 203 -5.32 23.45 5.17
N PHE A 204 -6.01 24.58 5.02
CA PHE A 204 -6.22 25.32 3.76
C PHE A 204 -4.96 25.68 2.92
N PHE A 205 -3.76 25.36 3.41
CA PHE A 205 -2.48 25.61 2.74
C PHE A 205 -1.71 24.34 2.36
N ASP A 206 -2.38 23.19 2.35
CA ASP A 206 -1.81 21.97 1.79
C ASP A 206 -1.87 22.03 0.25
N SER A 207 -0.74 21.80 -0.43
CA SER A 207 -0.67 21.82 -1.89
C SER A 207 -1.46 20.68 -2.55
N LEU A 208 -1.87 19.65 -1.79
CA LEU A 208 -2.88 18.67 -2.23
C LEU A 208 -4.32 19.23 -2.16
N VAL A 209 -4.55 20.26 -1.36
CA VAL A 209 -5.87 20.83 -1.03
C VAL A 209 -6.20 22.07 -1.86
N TYR A 210 -5.22 22.75 -2.46
CA TYR A 210 -5.49 23.92 -3.32
C TYR A 210 -6.39 23.58 -4.53
N HIS A 211 -6.52 22.28 -4.87
CA HIS A 211 -7.43 21.75 -5.88
C HIS A 211 -8.70 21.08 -5.32
N LEU A 212 -8.87 20.95 -3.99
CA LEU A 212 -10.03 20.32 -3.35
C LEU A 212 -11.28 21.23 -3.29
N GLY A 213 -11.16 22.50 -3.64
CA GLY A 213 -12.34 23.34 -3.91
C GLY A 213 -13.25 22.73 -4.98
N THR A 214 -12.65 22.11 -6.01
CA THR A 214 -13.38 21.53 -7.15
C THR A 214 -14.26 20.33 -6.75
N PRO A 215 -13.75 19.32 -6.02
CA PRO A 215 -14.59 18.28 -5.40
C PRO A 215 -15.75 18.80 -4.55
N ALA A 216 -15.54 19.86 -3.76
CA ALA A 216 -16.61 20.45 -2.94
C ALA A 216 -17.75 21.00 -3.82
N PHE A 217 -17.43 21.61 -4.97
CA PHE A 217 -18.44 22.02 -5.95
C PHE A 217 -19.21 20.82 -6.53
N TYR A 218 -18.53 19.72 -6.87
CA TYR A 218 -19.20 18.52 -7.40
C TYR A 218 -20.15 17.88 -6.38
N ILE A 219 -19.78 17.86 -5.10
CA ILE A 219 -20.64 17.35 -4.03
C ILE A 219 -21.87 18.24 -3.85
N ASN A 220 -21.69 19.56 -3.83
CA ASN A 220 -22.80 20.50 -3.69
C ASN A 220 -23.79 20.43 -4.85
N GLU A 221 -23.28 20.23 -6.06
CA GLU A 221 -24.09 20.19 -7.29
C GLU A 221 -24.59 18.77 -7.62
N GLY A 222 -24.13 17.77 -6.87
CA GLY A 222 -24.47 16.36 -7.07
C GLY A 222 -23.92 15.76 -8.37
N ARG A 223 -23.05 16.47 -9.11
CA ARG A 223 -22.58 16.07 -10.44
C ARG A 223 -21.20 16.60 -10.77
N LEU A 224 -20.56 15.99 -11.76
CA LEU A 224 -19.35 16.55 -12.37
C LEU A 224 -19.70 17.84 -13.12
N LEU A 225 -18.90 18.88 -12.91
CA LEU A 225 -18.97 20.12 -13.67
C LEU A 225 -17.70 20.32 -14.48
N ALA A 226 -17.84 20.90 -15.67
CA ALA A 226 -16.68 21.47 -16.34
C ALA A 226 -16.24 22.69 -15.52
N ALA A 227 -15.00 22.67 -15.02
CA ALA A 227 -14.39 23.89 -14.52
C ALA A 227 -14.30 24.89 -15.69
N PRO A 228 -14.64 26.17 -15.50
CA PRO A 228 -14.52 27.19 -16.52
C PRO A 228 -13.07 27.41 -16.96
#